data_AF-H0A194-F1
#
_entry.id   AF-H0A194-F1
#
_cell.length_a   1.000
_cell.length_b   1.000
_cell.length_c   1.000
_cell.angle_alpha   90.00
_cell.angle_beta   90.00
_cell.angle_gamma   90.00
#
_symmetry.space_group_name_H-M   'P 1'
#
loop_
_entity.id
_entity.type
_entity.pdbx_description
1 polymer ?
#
loop_
_entity_poly.entity_id
_entity_poly.type
_entity_poly.pdbx_seq_one_letter_code
_entity_poly.pdbx_strand_id
1 'polypeptide(L)'
;MARKTPLKRLGGVGGVPGFIAYYRVSTDKQGASGLGLEAQKEAVERHVRAAGGRILDEFQEVESGKKNDRPQIAAAIAACRSRRATLV
;
A
#
# COMPACT_ATOMS: atom_id res chain seq x y z
N MET A 1 -17.58 -18.70 3.04
CA MET A 1 -17.53 -18.02 1.72
C MET A 1 -17.26 -16.53 1.94
N ALA A 2 -16.01 -16.09 1.85
CA ALA A 2 -15.64 -14.69 2.05
C ALA A 2 -16.11 -13.85 0.85
N ARG A 3 -17.05 -12.93 1.10
CA ARG A 3 -17.52 -11.96 0.11
C ARG A 3 -16.36 -11.02 -0.22
N LYS A 4 -15.72 -11.22 -1.38
CA LYS A 4 -14.76 -10.25 -1.94
C LYS A 4 -15.54 -8.97 -2.26
N THR A 5 -15.39 -7.95 -1.42
CA THR A 5 -15.91 -6.61 -1.71
C THR A 5 -15.40 -6.18 -3.09
N PRO A 6 -16.29 -5.88 -4.05
CA PRO A 6 -15.84 -5.45 -5.37
C PRO A 6 -15.20 -4.08 -5.22
N LEU A 7 -13.88 -4.02 -5.36
CA LEU A 7 -13.16 -2.76 -5.52
C LEU A 7 -13.76 -2.06 -6.73
N LYS A 8 -14.46 -0.96 -6.45
CA LYS A 8 -15.15 -0.13 -7.42
C LYS A 8 -14.13 0.25 -8.50
N ARG A 9 -14.33 -0.25 -9.72
CA ARG A 9 -13.52 0.11 -10.89
C ARG A 9 -13.62 1.62 -11.06
N LEU A 10 -12.61 2.34 -10.62
CA LEU A 10 -12.44 3.75 -10.97
C LEU A 10 -12.11 3.79 -12.45
N GLY A 11 -13.13 4.06 -13.26
CA GLY A 11 -12.99 4.26 -14.69
C GLY A 11 -12.14 5.49 -14.98
N GLY A 12 -11.18 5.35 -15.89
CA GLY A 12 -10.38 6.45 -16.40
C GLY A 12 -9.25 6.01 -17.32
N VAL A 13 -9.54 5.93 -18.62
CA VAL A 13 -8.61 5.97 -19.77
C VAL A 13 -7.59 4.83 -19.87
N GLY A 14 -7.96 3.74 -20.54
CA GLY A 14 -7.08 2.91 -21.41
C GLY A 14 -5.73 2.38 -20.89
N GLY A 15 -5.41 2.54 -19.61
CA GLY A 15 -4.09 2.26 -19.03
C GLY A 15 -4.18 1.39 -17.79
N VAL A 16 -3.09 0.66 -17.52
CA VAL A 16 -2.94 -0.19 -16.33
C VAL A 16 -3.19 0.63 -15.05
N PRO A 17 -4.11 0.22 -14.15
CA PRO A 17 -4.41 0.95 -12.93
C PRO A 17 -3.17 1.13 -12.05
N GLY A 18 -2.93 2.37 -11.63
CA GLY A 18 -1.82 2.74 -10.76
C GLY A 18 -2.15 2.55 -9.29
N PHE A 19 -1.22 1.99 -8.54
CA PHE A 19 -1.33 1.78 -7.09
C PHE A 19 -0.16 2.46 -6.36
N ILE A 20 -0.40 2.93 -5.15
CA ILE A 20 0.65 3.44 -4.24
C ILE A 20 0.61 2.55 -3.01
N ALA A 21 1.71 1.87 -2.71
CA ALA A 21 1.76 0.98 -1.56
C ALA A 21 2.17 1.76 -0.31
N TYR A 22 1.50 1.50 0.81
CA TYR A 22 1.86 2.05 2.11
C TYR A 22 1.99 0.93 3.15
N TYR A 23 3.20 0.74 3.65
CA TYR A 23 3.52 -0.26 4.66
C TYR A 23 3.77 0.42 6.00
N ARG A 24 3.29 -0.21 7.09
CA ARG A 24 3.58 0.25 8.45
C ARG A 24 4.17 -0.88 9.28
N VAL A 25 5.26 -0.60 9.97
CA VAL A 25 5.88 -1.54 10.91
C VAL A 25 6.21 -0.85 12.23
N SER A 26 5.96 -1.55 13.33
CA SER A 26 6.31 -1.10 14.68
C SER A 26 7.77 -1.43 14.97
N THR A 27 8.60 -0.41 15.17
CA THR A 27 9.98 -0.61 15.61
C THR A 27 10.01 -1.02 17.07
N ASP A 28 10.30 -2.29 17.30
CA ASP A 28 11.32 -2.74 18.27
C ASP A 28 11.53 -4.27 18.21
N LYS A 29 10.52 -5.08 17.84
CA LYS A 29 10.63 -6.55 17.83
C LYS A 29 10.13 -7.28 16.58
N GLN A 30 9.42 -6.61 15.68
CA GLN A 30 8.92 -7.25 14.43
C GLN A 30 9.88 -7.15 13.25
N GLY A 31 10.96 -6.35 13.36
CA GLY A 31 12.05 -6.32 12.40
C GLY A 31 12.99 -7.53 12.46
N ALA A 32 12.97 -8.30 13.56
CA ALA A 32 13.93 -9.37 13.80
C ALA A 32 13.73 -10.62 12.91
N SER A 33 12.58 -10.76 12.23
CA SER A 33 12.32 -11.88 11.33
C SER A 33 12.13 -11.48 9.86
N GLY A 34 11.89 -10.20 9.53
CA GLY A 34 11.61 -9.76 8.15
C GLY A 34 10.29 -10.28 7.53
N LEU A 35 9.74 -11.38 8.06
CA LEU A 35 8.57 -12.10 7.56
C LEU A 35 7.30 -11.25 7.47
N GLY A 36 7.10 -10.31 8.40
CA GLY A 36 5.89 -9.50 8.45
C GLY A 36 5.81 -8.45 7.33
N LEU A 37 6.94 -7.86 6.94
CA LEU A 37 6.99 -6.82 5.90
C LEU A 37 7.02 -7.46 4.51
N GLU A 38 7.84 -8.49 4.32
CA GLU A 38 7.93 -9.18 3.03
C GLU A 38 6.63 -9.92 2.69
N ALA A 39 5.94 -10.54 3.66
CA ALA A 39 4.61 -11.10 3.42
C ALA A 39 3.56 -10.04 3.08
N GLN A 40 3.66 -8.83 3.66
CA GLN A 40 2.80 -7.70 3.30
C GLN A 40 3.07 -7.24 1.87
N LYS A 41 4.35 -7.05 1.48
CA LYS A 41 4.72 -6.71 0.11
C LYS A 41 4.22 -7.74 -0.89
N GLU A 42 4.44 -9.03 -0.64
CA GLU A 42 3.97 -10.09 -1.52
C GLU A 42 2.43 -10.10 -1.64
N ALA A 43 1.71 -9.85 -0.53
CA ALA A 43 0.26 -9.74 -0.56
C ALA A 43 -0.21 -8.54 -1.41
N VAL A 44 0.46 -7.39 -1.28
CA VAL A 44 0.18 -6.18 -2.06
C VAL A 44 0.49 -6.41 -3.55
N GLU A 45 1.66 -6.96 -3.88
CA GLU A 45 2.02 -7.27 -5.26
C GLU A 45 1.04 -8.24 -5.91
N ARG A 46 0.65 -9.33 -5.22
CA ARG A 46 -0.38 -10.25 -5.71
C ARG A 46 -1.71 -9.54 -5.92
N HIS A 47 -2.11 -8.67 -5.00
CA HIS A 47 -3.35 -7.90 -5.11
C HIS A 47 -3.35 -6.98 -6.33
N VAL A 48 -2.29 -6.20 -6.50
CA VAL A 48 -2.11 -5.25 -7.61
C VAL A 48 -2.07 -5.99 -8.95
N ARG A 49 -1.34 -7.10 -9.02
CA ARG A 49 -1.28 -7.95 -10.22
C ARG A 49 -2.65 -8.56 -10.55
N ALA A 50 -3.38 -9.04 -9.55
CA ALA A 50 -4.73 -9.57 -9.73
C ALA A 50 -5.74 -8.49 -10.18
N ALA A 51 -5.52 -7.24 -9.79
CA ALA A 51 -6.28 -6.09 -10.27
C ALA A 51 -5.85 -5.61 -11.68
N GLY A 52 -4.83 -6.23 -12.27
CA GLY A 52 -4.26 -5.84 -13.57
C GLY A 52 -3.50 -4.51 -13.52
N GLY A 53 -3.05 -4.08 -12.35
CA GLY A 53 -2.36 -2.81 -12.14
C GLY A 53 -0.86 -2.93 -11.91
N ARG A 54 -0.26 -1.78 -11.58
CA ARG A 54 1.15 -1.67 -11.18
C ARG A 54 1.30 -0.76 -9.98
N ILE A 55 2.27 -1.05 -9.13
CA ILE A 55 2.72 -0.15 -8.08
C ILE A 55 3.52 0.99 -8.75
N LEU A 56 3.21 2.23 -8.39
CA LEU A 56 3.84 3.44 -8.91
C LEU A 56 4.83 4.04 -7.91
N ASP A 57 4.60 3.83 -6.62
CA ASP A 57 5.39 4.38 -5.52
C ASP A 57 5.12 3.56 -4.25
N GLU A 58 6.09 3.51 -3.35
CA GLU A 58 6.04 2.73 -2.11
C GLU A 58 6.49 3.58 -0.93
N PHE A 59 5.68 3.60 0.12
CA PHE A 59 5.93 4.36 1.35
C PHE A 59 6.00 3.40 2.53
N GLN A 60 6.99 3.59 3.40
CA GLN A 60 7.16 2.78 4.59
C GLN A 60 7.20 3.67 5.83
N GLU A 61 6.26 3.46 6.75
CA GLU A 61 6.22 4.12 8.05
C GLU A 61 6.78 3.18 9.12
N VAL A 62 7.78 3.67 9.84
CA VAL A 62 8.54 2.89 10.82
C VAL A 62 8.42 3.60 12.17
N GLU A 63 7.47 3.18 13.00
CA GLU A 63 7.08 3.93 14.20
C GLU A 63 7.00 3.03 15.43
N SER A 64 7.77 3.32 16.48
CA SER A 64 7.55 2.74 17.81
C SER A 64 6.34 3.46 18.41
N GLY A 65 5.46 2.72 19.11
CA GLY A 65 4.13 3.21 19.55
C GLY A 65 4.08 4.43 20.48
N LYS A 66 5.21 5.14 20.65
CA LYS A 66 5.40 6.32 21.48
C LYS A 66 5.29 7.65 20.70
N LYS A 67 5.35 7.64 19.36
CA LYS A 67 5.13 8.81 18.51
C LYS A 67 3.93 8.55 17.59
N ASN A 68 3.24 9.61 17.18
CA ASN A 68 2.00 9.57 16.39
C ASN A 68 2.11 10.46 15.13
N ASP A 69 3.29 11.01 14.87
CA ASP A 69 3.54 11.77 13.66
C ASP A 69 3.63 10.77 12.50
N ARG A 70 2.63 10.80 11.62
CA ARG A 70 2.50 9.90 10.46
C ARG A 70 2.78 10.66 9.16
N PRO A 71 4.02 11.08 8.90
CA PRO A 71 4.33 11.85 7.69
C PRO A 71 4.22 11.00 6.41
N GLN A 72 4.47 9.69 6.47
CA GLN A 72 4.52 8.84 5.27
C GLN A 72 3.12 8.54 4.72
N ILE A 73 2.11 8.40 5.58
CA ILE A 73 0.73 8.23 5.11
C ILE A 73 0.21 9.48 4.39
N ALA A 74 0.59 10.68 4.88
CA ALA A 74 0.22 11.93 4.23
C ALA A 74 0.90 12.05 2.84
N ALA A 75 2.18 11.68 2.75
CA ALA A 75 2.91 11.63 1.49
C ALA A 75 2.28 10.62 0.50
N ALA A 76 1.90 9.43 0.96
CA ALA A 76 1.25 8.42 0.13
C ALA A 76 -0.12 8.90 -0.41
N ILE A 77 -0.92 9.56 0.42
CA ILE A 77 -2.20 10.15 0.01
C ILE A 77 -1.98 11.25 -1.04
N ALA A 78 -0.98 12.12 -0.84
CA ALA A 78 -0.63 13.15 -1.81
C ALA A 78 -0.19 12.53 -3.14
N ALA A 79 0.62 11.47 -3.11
CA ALA A 79 1.03 10.73 -4.31
C ALA A 79 -0.16 10.11 -5.05
N CYS A 80 -1.12 9.50 -4.34
CA CYS A 80 -2.35 8.98 -4.94
C CYS A 80 -3.13 10.05 -5.69
N ARG A 81 -3.27 11.24 -5.08
CA ARG A 81 -4.00 12.37 -5.70
C ARG A 81 -3.31 12.87 -6.95
N SER A 82 -1.99 13.03 -6.92
CA SER A 82 -1.20 13.51 -8.06
C SER A 82 -1.16 12.52 -9.22
N ARG A 83 -1.10 11.21 -8.92
CA ARG A 83 -0.94 10.15 -9.92
C ARG A 83 -2.26 9.49 -10.35
N ARG A 84 -3.40 9.93 -9.79
CA ARG A 84 -4.72 9.28 -9.95
C ARG A 84 -4.65 7.77 -9.64
N ALA A 85 -3.96 7.44 -8.57
CA ALA A 85 -3.69 6.07 -8.15
C ALA A 85 -4.51 5.67 -6.92
N THR A 86 -4.63 4.37 -6.70
CA THR A 86 -5.30 3.79 -5.52
C THR A 86 -4.27 3.50 -4.43
N LEU A 87 -4.55 3.90 -3.19
CA LEU A 87 -3.72 3.52 -2.04
C LEU A 87 -3.97 2.05 -1.70
N VAL A 88 -2.90 1.27 -1.48
CA VAL A 88 -2.94 -0.14 -1.10
C VAL A 88 -2.06 -0.43 0.11
#